data_AF-A0A9E6W5Y1-F1
#
_entry.id   AF-A0A9E6W5Y1-F1
#
_cell.length_a   1.000
_cell.length_b   1.000
_cell.length_c   1.000
_cell.angle_alpha   90.00
_cell.angle_beta   90.00
_cell.angle_gamma   90.00
#
_symmetry.space_group_name_H-M   'P 1'
#
loop_
_entity.id
_entity.type
_entity.pdbx_description
1 polymer ?
#
loop_
_entity_poly.entity_id
_entity_poly.type
_entity_poly.pdbx_seq_one_letter_code
_entity_poly.pdbx_strand_id
1 'polypeptide(L)'
;MKTADKKIIGFAWWQELLIWIPLTIPFLAYLLWQADLPSEVASHYGLNGKPDRTMKPFEFMLIMTVIGLFTSSVLYIAPRIDPKKNNYPHFKGLYFTVRIFVNVLMAGIVVMSYLEAMGNAIPIPRIISAAVMLLFLILGNHLGKVRNNYFVGIRTPWTLQNEEVWRRTHRLAAKLLSGSAAISIILSFFVTEPFLMVLILGTVLIGLIFPTVYSYFVYRSLKSE
;
A
#
# COMPACT_ATOMS: atom_id res chain seq x y z
N MET A 1 13.19 -2.80 -40.30
CA MET A 1 13.27 -2.92 -38.82
C MET A 1 11.86 -2.75 -38.28
N LYS A 2 11.15 -3.86 -38.00
CA LYS A 2 9.75 -3.82 -37.53
C LYS A 2 9.71 -3.12 -36.18
N THR A 3 9.00 -1.99 -36.10
CA THR A 3 8.61 -1.35 -34.85
C THR A 3 7.73 -2.35 -34.11
N ALA A 4 8.33 -3.15 -33.22
CA ALA A 4 7.57 -3.95 -32.28
C ALA A 4 6.69 -2.98 -31.51
N ASP A 5 5.37 -3.10 -31.68
CA ASP A 5 4.38 -2.41 -30.87
C ASP A 5 4.75 -2.63 -29.41
N LYS A 6 5.39 -1.63 -28.80
CA LYS A 6 5.66 -1.62 -27.37
C LYS A 6 4.30 -1.57 -26.73
N LYS A 7 3.78 -2.72 -26.27
CA LYS A 7 2.54 -2.81 -25.49
C LYS A 7 2.72 -1.92 -24.27
N ILE A 8 2.29 -0.66 -24.39
CA ILE A 8 2.14 0.25 -23.26
C ILE A 8 1.25 -0.48 -22.26
N ILE A 9 1.53 -0.31 -20.97
CA ILE A 9 0.65 -0.86 -19.95
C ILE A 9 -0.78 -0.36 -20.22
N GLY A 10 -1.64 -1.28 -20.61
CA GLY A 10 -3.08 -1.06 -20.74
C GLY A 10 -3.75 -1.49 -19.46
N PHE A 11 -4.15 -0.51 -18.65
CA PHE A 11 -5.23 -0.70 -17.68
C PHE A 11 -6.54 -0.67 -18.45
N ALA A 12 -7.47 -1.57 -18.11
CA ALA A 12 -8.75 -1.58 -18.79
C ALA A 12 -9.58 -0.37 -18.33
N TRP A 13 -10.39 0.21 -19.23
CA TRP A 13 -11.22 1.38 -18.89
C TRP A 13 -12.15 1.12 -17.69
N TRP A 14 -12.66 -0.10 -17.55
CA TRP A 14 -13.50 -0.49 -16.41
C TRP A 14 -12.73 -0.53 -15.09
N GLN A 15 -11.42 -0.77 -15.10
CA GLN A 15 -10.58 -0.69 -13.89
C GLN A 15 -10.49 0.75 -13.39
N GLU A 16 -10.42 1.72 -14.30
CA GLU A 16 -10.41 3.12 -13.94
C GLU A 16 -11.77 3.53 -13.35
N LEU A 17 -12.89 3.06 -13.94
CA LEU A 17 -14.23 3.25 -13.35
C LEU A 17 -14.32 2.71 -11.91
N LEU A 18 -13.77 1.52 -11.65
CA LEU A 18 -13.76 0.96 -10.30
C LEU A 18 -12.97 1.81 -9.29
N ILE A 19 -11.93 2.53 -9.72
CA ILE A 19 -11.14 3.42 -8.85
C ILE A 19 -11.90 4.71 -8.53
N TRP A 20 -12.75 5.19 -9.45
CA TRP A 20 -13.58 6.38 -9.20
C TRP A 20 -14.63 6.15 -8.11
N ILE A 21 -15.16 4.93 -7.96
CA ILE A 21 -16.17 4.60 -6.95
C ILE A 21 -15.70 5.01 -5.53
N PRO A 22 -14.61 4.46 -4.97
CA PRO A 22 -14.16 4.84 -3.63
C PRO A 22 -13.72 6.30 -3.52
N LEU A 23 -13.29 6.95 -4.61
CA LEU A 23 -12.96 8.38 -4.61
C LEU A 23 -14.19 9.28 -4.39
N THR A 24 -15.39 8.83 -4.74
CA THR A 24 -16.63 9.59 -4.52
C THR A 24 -17.23 9.39 -3.13
N ILE A 25 -16.92 8.28 -2.44
CA ILE A 25 -17.48 7.95 -1.13
C ILE A 25 -17.22 9.03 -0.07
N PRO A 26 -16.00 9.60 0.06
CA PRO A 26 -15.74 10.67 1.04
C PRO A 26 -16.65 11.90 0.85
N PHE A 27 -16.88 12.32 -0.40
CA PHE A 27 -17.76 13.44 -0.71
C PHE A 27 -19.22 13.12 -0.38
N LEU A 28 -19.69 11.92 -0.73
CA LEU A 28 -21.04 11.47 -0.39
C LEU A 28 -21.23 11.43 1.13
N ALA A 29 -20.26 10.88 1.88
CA ALA A 29 -20.29 10.84 3.34
C ALA A 29 -20.35 12.25 3.93
N TYR A 30 -19.57 13.20 3.41
CA TYR A 30 -19.63 14.59 3.86
C TYR A 30 -20.99 15.23 3.55
N LEU A 31 -21.51 15.08 2.33
CA LEU A 31 -22.79 15.66 1.94
C LEU A 31 -23.95 15.14 2.78
N LEU A 32 -23.94 13.84 3.11
CA LEU A 32 -24.98 13.18 3.88
C LEU A 32 -24.92 13.48 5.38
N TRP A 33 -23.72 13.66 5.95
CA TRP A 33 -23.54 13.74 7.41
C TRP A 33 -23.04 15.09 7.93
N GLN A 34 -22.71 16.06 7.06
CA GLN A 34 -22.20 17.37 7.50
C GLN A 34 -23.07 18.12 8.51
N ALA A 35 -24.37 17.87 8.55
CA ALA A 35 -25.29 18.49 9.51
C ALA A 35 -25.17 17.90 10.93
N ASP A 36 -24.77 16.62 11.03
CA ASP A 36 -24.65 15.87 12.28
C ASP A 36 -23.21 15.85 12.80
N LEU A 37 -22.24 16.25 11.98
CA LEU A 37 -20.82 16.25 12.35
C LEU A 37 -20.49 17.42 13.29
N PRO A 38 -19.62 17.17 14.30
CA PRO A 38 -19.04 18.25 15.09
C PRO A 38 -18.15 19.18 14.26
N SER A 39 -17.71 20.29 14.85
CA SER A 39 -16.82 21.25 14.20
C SER A 39 -15.48 20.65 13.76
N GLU A 40 -15.04 19.57 14.41
CA GLU A 40 -13.78 18.89 14.12
C GLU A 40 -13.90 17.37 14.28
N VAL A 41 -13.13 16.63 13.48
CA VAL A 41 -12.99 15.17 13.52
C VAL A 41 -11.54 14.78 13.80
N ALA A 42 -11.34 13.61 14.41
CA ALA A 42 -10.00 13.06 14.65
C ALA A 42 -9.26 12.84 13.31
N SER A 43 -8.07 13.42 13.20
CA SER A 43 -7.22 13.34 11.99
C SER A 43 -5.95 12.53 12.21
N HIS A 44 -5.53 12.34 13.46
CA HIS A 44 -4.39 11.53 13.84
C HIS A 44 -4.64 10.88 15.21
N TYR A 45 -4.06 9.69 15.38
CA TYR A 45 -4.13 8.92 16.62
C TYR A 45 -2.72 8.68 17.15
N GLY A 46 -2.52 8.96 18.44
CA GLY A 46 -1.27 8.67 19.12
C GLY A 46 -1.05 7.18 19.38
N LEU A 47 0.13 6.82 19.89
CA LEU A 47 0.50 5.42 20.20
C LEU A 47 -0.40 4.75 21.24
N ASN A 48 -1.08 5.55 22.06
CA ASN A 48 -2.04 5.08 23.05
C ASN A 48 -3.44 4.80 22.44
N GLY A 49 -3.59 4.95 21.12
CA GLY A 49 -4.85 4.75 20.40
C GLY A 49 -5.85 5.90 20.57
N LYS A 50 -5.45 7.04 21.15
CA LYS A 50 -6.33 8.20 21.33
C LYS A 50 -6.10 9.25 20.25
N PRO A 51 -7.13 9.98 19.81
CA PRO A 51 -6.95 11.16 18.98
C PRO A 51 -6.03 12.19 19.65
N ASP A 52 -5.04 12.70 18.91
CA ASP A 52 -4.13 13.77 19.37
C ASP A 52 -4.04 14.94 18.39
N ARG A 53 -4.66 14.82 17.21
CA ARG A 53 -4.90 15.91 16.26
C ARG A 53 -6.29 15.80 15.65
N THR A 54 -6.84 16.94 15.29
CA THR A 54 -8.17 17.09 14.73
C THR A 54 -8.14 18.00 13.50
N MET A 55 -9.18 17.97 12.69
CA MET A 55 -9.37 18.81 11.50
C MET A 55 -10.85 19.06 11.26
N LYS A 56 -11.19 20.12 10.50
CA LYS A 56 -12.56 20.29 10.03
C LYS A 56 -12.97 19.12 9.12
N PRO A 57 -14.23 18.63 9.19
CA PRO A 57 -14.68 17.50 8.39
C PRO A 57 -14.36 17.64 6.89
N PHE A 58 -14.70 18.79 6.30
CA PHE A 58 -14.44 19.06 4.88
C PHE A 58 -12.95 18.95 4.52
N GLU A 59 -12.08 19.54 5.35
CA GLU A 59 -10.63 19.53 5.12
C GLU A 59 -10.07 18.10 5.25
N PHE A 60 -10.54 17.34 6.24
CA PHE A 60 -10.15 15.95 6.45
C PHE A 60 -10.52 15.06 5.26
N MET A 61 -11.78 15.15 4.81
CA MET A 61 -12.29 14.44 3.64
C MET A 61 -11.51 14.81 2.37
N LEU A 62 -11.21 16.10 2.17
CA LEU A 62 -10.45 16.57 1.01
C LEU A 62 -9.02 16.01 1.02
N ILE A 63 -8.31 16.08 2.15
CA ILE A 63 -6.94 15.57 2.25
C ILE A 63 -6.89 14.05 2.01
N MET A 64 -7.79 13.28 2.61
CA MET A 64 -7.80 11.82 2.42
C MET A 64 -8.09 11.44 0.96
N THR A 65 -9.01 12.16 0.31
CA THR A 65 -9.29 11.99 -1.12
C THR A 65 -8.07 12.34 -1.97
N VAL A 66 -7.40 13.47 -1.70
CA VAL A 66 -6.21 13.90 -2.43
C VAL A 66 -5.07 12.90 -2.27
N ILE A 67 -4.84 12.35 -1.07
CA ILE A 67 -3.83 11.31 -0.84
C ILE A 67 -4.14 10.05 -1.67
N GLY A 68 -5.40 9.61 -1.68
CA GLY A 68 -5.86 8.47 -2.49
C GLY A 68 -5.64 8.71 -3.99
N LEU A 69 -6.08 9.85 -4.50
CA LEU A 69 -5.93 10.25 -5.89
C LEU A 69 -4.45 10.41 -6.29
N PHE A 70 -3.66 11.08 -5.46
CA PHE A 70 -2.23 11.28 -5.69
C PHE A 70 -1.50 9.95 -5.79
N THR A 71 -1.71 9.06 -4.81
CA THR A 71 -1.10 7.72 -4.79
C THR A 71 -1.53 6.92 -6.02
N SER A 72 -2.82 6.97 -6.37
CA SER A 72 -3.32 6.28 -7.57
C SER A 72 -2.73 6.81 -8.86
N SER A 73 -2.53 8.13 -8.95
CA SER A 73 -1.95 8.80 -10.11
C SER A 73 -0.47 8.45 -10.25
N VAL A 74 0.29 8.46 -9.16
CA VAL A 74 1.70 8.03 -9.16
C VAL A 74 1.81 6.58 -9.65
N LEU A 75 0.98 5.67 -9.13
CA LEU A 75 0.98 4.27 -9.55
C LEU A 75 0.47 4.07 -10.99
N TYR A 76 -0.38 4.95 -11.49
CA TYR A 76 -0.77 4.94 -12.90
C TYR A 76 0.40 5.40 -13.81
N ILE A 77 1.12 6.45 -13.43
CA ILE A 77 2.14 7.09 -14.25
C ILE A 77 3.47 6.33 -14.20
N ALA A 78 3.92 5.89 -13.02
CA ALA A 78 5.24 5.25 -12.82
C ALA A 78 5.58 4.14 -13.84
N PRO A 79 4.69 3.16 -14.12
CA PRO A 79 4.94 2.14 -15.14
C PRO A 79 5.19 2.66 -16.56
N ARG A 80 4.66 3.84 -16.90
CA ARG A 80 4.70 4.41 -18.26
C ARG A 80 6.00 5.15 -18.52
N ILE A 81 6.59 5.73 -17.47
CA ILE A 81 7.83 6.50 -17.53
C ILE A 81 9.08 5.65 -17.23
N ASP A 82 8.92 4.43 -16.70
CA ASP A 82 10.03 3.52 -16.45
C ASP A 82 10.72 3.08 -17.76
N PRO A 83 12.05 3.21 -17.90
CA PRO A 83 12.80 2.66 -19.04
C PRO A 83 12.56 1.17 -19.29
N LYS A 84 12.27 0.39 -18.23
CA LYS A 84 11.93 -1.04 -18.25
C LYS A 84 10.42 -1.30 -18.31
N LYS A 85 9.61 -0.36 -18.85
CA LYS A 85 8.14 -0.49 -19.00
C LYS A 85 7.65 -1.79 -19.64
N ASN A 86 8.44 -2.43 -20.50
CA ASN A 86 8.12 -3.72 -21.13
C ASN A 86 7.95 -4.87 -20.12
N ASN A 87 8.48 -4.73 -18.91
CA ASN A 87 8.37 -5.74 -17.86
C ASN A 87 7.02 -5.71 -17.13
N TYR A 88 6.35 -4.55 -17.11
CA TYR A 88 5.18 -4.34 -16.28
C TYR A 88 3.91 -5.11 -16.67
N PRO A 89 3.63 -5.47 -17.94
CA PRO A 89 2.48 -6.32 -18.27
C PRO A 89 2.41 -7.61 -17.46
N HIS A 90 3.54 -8.16 -16.99
CA HIS A 90 3.61 -9.37 -16.17
C HIS A 90 3.08 -9.20 -14.75
N PHE A 91 3.01 -7.96 -14.24
CA PHE A 91 2.62 -7.66 -12.86
C PHE A 91 1.69 -6.44 -12.75
N LYS A 92 1.01 -6.06 -13.84
CA LYS A 92 0.07 -4.92 -13.83
C LYS A 92 -1.10 -5.09 -12.84
N GLY A 93 -1.45 -6.34 -12.51
CA GLY A 93 -2.46 -6.65 -11.49
C GLY A 93 -2.11 -6.07 -10.13
N LEU A 94 -0.82 -6.09 -9.74
CA LEU A 94 -0.35 -5.48 -8.48
C LEU A 94 -0.72 -3.99 -8.42
N TYR A 95 -0.46 -3.25 -9.49
CA TYR A 95 -0.73 -1.82 -9.56
C TYR A 95 -2.22 -1.52 -9.42
N PHE A 96 -3.07 -2.26 -10.13
CA PHE A 96 -4.51 -2.11 -9.98
C PHE A 96 -4.96 -2.43 -8.54
N THR A 97 -4.52 -3.56 -7.98
CA THR A 97 -4.88 -3.98 -6.61
C THR A 97 -4.46 -2.94 -5.57
N VAL A 98 -3.24 -2.40 -5.65
CA VAL A 98 -2.77 -1.38 -4.69
C VAL A 98 -3.54 -0.07 -4.87
N ARG A 99 -3.80 0.34 -6.11
CA ARG A 99 -4.58 1.56 -6.41
C ARG A 99 -5.99 1.49 -5.85
N ILE A 100 -6.71 0.38 -6.06
CA ILE A 100 -8.06 0.23 -5.52
C ILE A 100 -8.03 0.11 -3.99
N PHE A 101 -7.10 -0.66 -3.45
CA PHE A 101 -6.97 -0.86 -2.00
C PHE A 101 -6.74 0.45 -1.27
N VAL A 102 -5.79 1.28 -1.72
CA VAL A 102 -5.49 2.56 -1.08
C VAL A 102 -6.69 3.49 -1.11
N ASN A 103 -7.41 3.59 -2.24
CA ASN A 103 -8.59 4.45 -2.31
C ASN A 103 -9.72 3.95 -1.42
N VAL A 104 -9.96 2.63 -1.37
CA VAL A 104 -10.94 2.04 -0.44
C VAL A 104 -10.54 2.32 1.01
N LEU A 105 -9.27 2.21 1.35
CA LEU A 105 -8.77 2.51 2.69
C LEU A 105 -8.96 3.99 3.04
N MET A 106 -8.59 4.92 2.15
CA MET A 106 -8.80 6.36 2.38
C MET A 106 -10.29 6.69 2.57
N ALA A 107 -11.16 6.12 1.73
CA ALA A 107 -12.60 6.28 1.85
C ALA A 107 -13.14 5.71 3.16
N GLY A 108 -12.70 4.52 3.54
CA GLY A 108 -13.05 3.88 4.80
C GLY A 108 -12.61 4.70 6.01
N ILE A 109 -11.42 5.29 5.97
CA ILE A 109 -10.93 6.18 7.04
C ILE A 109 -11.86 7.38 7.21
N VAL A 110 -12.27 8.05 6.13
CA VAL A 110 -13.23 9.17 6.21
C VAL A 110 -14.56 8.73 6.82
N VAL A 111 -15.13 7.64 6.33
CA VAL A 111 -16.40 7.12 6.82
C VAL A 111 -16.32 6.74 8.30
N MET A 112 -15.28 6.02 8.71
CA MET A 112 -15.10 5.61 10.10
C MET A 112 -14.88 6.80 11.03
N SER A 113 -14.05 7.78 10.65
CA SER A 113 -13.84 8.99 11.45
C SER A 113 -15.12 9.80 11.61
N TYR A 114 -15.98 9.87 10.59
CA TYR A 114 -17.27 10.55 10.70
C TYR A 114 -18.25 9.80 11.60
N LEU A 115 -18.33 8.48 11.46
CA LEU A 115 -19.16 7.65 12.34
C LEU A 115 -18.70 7.76 13.80
N GLU A 116 -17.38 7.76 14.05
CA GLU A 116 -16.82 7.94 15.39
C GLU A 116 -17.14 9.33 15.96
N ALA A 117 -17.01 10.38 15.15
CA ALA A 117 -17.38 11.74 15.53
C ALA A 117 -18.88 11.91 15.86
N MET A 118 -19.76 11.10 15.27
CA MET A 118 -21.19 11.03 15.60
C MET A 118 -21.50 10.13 16.82
N GLY A 119 -20.47 9.68 17.55
CA GLY A 119 -20.61 8.94 18.81
C GLY A 119 -20.55 7.42 18.69
N ASN A 120 -20.24 6.87 17.52
CA ASN A 120 -20.09 5.41 17.37
C ASN A 120 -18.72 4.95 17.92
N ALA A 121 -18.72 3.91 18.75
CA ALA A 121 -17.49 3.31 19.23
C ALA A 121 -16.80 2.49 18.12
N ILE A 122 -15.82 3.11 17.43
CA ILE A 122 -15.06 2.47 16.36
C ILE A 122 -13.58 2.35 16.78
N PRO A 123 -13.00 1.13 16.79
CA PRO A 123 -11.58 0.94 17.09
C PRO A 123 -10.69 1.30 15.88
N ILE A 124 -10.70 2.58 15.47
CA ILE A 124 -10.05 3.08 14.25
C ILE A 124 -8.56 2.69 14.17
N PRO A 125 -7.72 2.90 15.21
CA PRO A 125 -6.30 2.55 15.14
C PRO A 125 -6.05 1.08 14.82
N ARG A 126 -6.87 0.18 15.38
CA ARG A 126 -6.81 -1.25 15.14
C ARG A 126 -7.22 -1.62 13.73
N ILE A 127 -8.31 -1.05 13.23
CA ILE A 127 -8.80 -1.30 11.86
C ILE A 127 -7.76 -0.81 10.84
N ILE A 128 -7.22 0.39 11.02
CA ILE A 128 -6.18 0.95 10.14
C ILE A 128 -4.93 0.06 10.20
N SER A 129 -4.49 -0.35 11.39
CA SER A 129 -3.34 -1.24 11.54
C SER A 129 -3.54 -2.56 10.79
N ALA A 130 -4.70 -3.20 10.96
CA ALA A 130 -5.05 -4.43 10.26
C ALA A 130 -5.07 -4.23 8.73
N ALA A 131 -5.63 -3.11 8.25
CA ALA A 131 -5.62 -2.78 6.83
C ALA A 131 -4.20 -2.57 6.27
N VAL A 132 -3.31 -1.90 7.02
CA VAL A 132 -1.91 -1.73 6.62
C VAL A 132 -1.18 -3.08 6.56
N MET A 133 -1.41 -3.97 7.52
CA MET A 133 -0.84 -5.32 7.47
C MET A 133 -1.42 -6.14 6.31
N LEU A 134 -2.71 -5.99 6.01
CA LEU A 134 -3.33 -6.60 4.83
C LEU A 134 -2.70 -6.09 3.53
N LEU A 135 -2.38 -4.78 3.45
CA LEU A 135 -1.64 -4.23 2.32
C LEU A 135 -0.27 -4.91 2.18
N PHE A 136 0.48 -5.08 3.27
CA PHE A 136 1.76 -5.79 3.22
C PHE A 136 1.64 -7.25 2.80
N LEU A 137 0.58 -7.94 3.24
CA LEU A 137 0.27 -9.29 2.79
C LEU A 137 0.01 -9.33 1.28
N ILE A 138 -0.79 -8.39 0.76
CA ILE A 138 -1.07 -8.26 -0.68
C ILE A 138 0.21 -7.97 -1.45
N LEU A 139 1.02 -7.01 -1.00
CA LEU A 139 2.29 -6.64 -1.64
C LEU A 139 3.27 -7.81 -1.65
N GLY A 140 3.44 -8.47 -0.51
CA GLY A 140 4.31 -9.64 -0.36
C GLY A 140 3.93 -10.76 -1.33
N ASN A 141 2.63 -11.06 -1.46
CA ASN A 141 2.14 -12.12 -2.35
C ASN A 141 2.43 -11.82 -3.84
N HIS A 142 2.58 -10.55 -4.20
CA HIS A 142 2.93 -10.15 -5.57
C HIS A 142 4.43 -9.98 -5.79
N LEU A 143 5.21 -9.71 -4.73
CA LEU A 143 6.60 -9.30 -4.84
C LEU A 143 7.45 -10.30 -5.64
N GLY A 144 7.22 -11.60 -5.46
CA GLY A 144 7.94 -12.66 -6.18
C GLY A 144 7.63 -12.74 -7.68
N LYS A 145 6.58 -12.07 -8.15
CA LYS A 145 6.17 -11.98 -9.57
C LYS A 145 6.65 -10.68 -10.22
N VAL A 146 7.08 -9.70 -9.42
CA VAL A 146 7.57 -8.42 -9.91
C VAL A 146 8.86 -8.64 -10.71
N ARG A 147 8.87 -8.19 -11.96
CA ARG A 147 10.05 -8.22 -12.83
C ARG A 147 10.89 -6.97 -12.60
N ASN A 148 12.16 -7.03 -12.98
CA ASN A 148 13.12 -5.95 -12.78
C ASN A 148 12.61 -4.62 -13.33
N ASN A 149 12.60 -3.58 -12.48
CA ASN A 149 12.07 -2.25 -12.78
C ASN A 149 12.70 -1.23 -11.84
N TYR A 150 12.50 0.06 -12.10
CA TYR A 150 13.11 1.13 -11.30
C TYR A 150 12.21 1.71 -10.22
N PHE A 151 10.92 1.33 -10.12
CA PHE A 151 9.98 1.93 -9.16
C PHE A 151 9.67 1.06 -7.94
N VAL A 152 9.41 -0.24 -8.12
CA VAL A 152 8.89 -1.15 -7.09
C VAL A 152 9.82 -2.33 -6.86
N GLY A 153 10.12 -2.59 -5.59
CA GLY A 153 10.90 -3.75 -5.14
C GLY A 153 12.17 -3.38 -4.35
N ILE A 154 12.99 -4.39 -4.07
CA ILE A 154 14.29 -4.27 -3.42
C ILE A 154 15.33 -3.90 -4.48
N ARG A 155 15.71 -2.61 -4.54
CA ARG A 155 16.49 -1.99 -5.63
C ARG A 155 17.93 -1.67 -5.22
N THR A 156 18.69 -2.70 -4.88
CA THR A 156 20.14 -2.57 -4.64
C THR A 156 20.91 -2.55 -5.97
N PRO A 157 22.18 -2.09 -6.01
CA PRO A 157 22.96 -2.10 -7.25
C PRO A 157 22.98 -3.46 -7.95
N TRP A 158 23.10 -4.54 -7.18
CA TRP A 158 23.16 -5.90 -7.71
C TRP A 158 21.79 -6.47 -8.13
N THR A 159 20.67 -6.13 -7.48
CA THR A 159 19.35 -6.55 -7.97
C THR A 159 18.99 -5.83 -9.27
N LEU A 160 19.40 -4.57 -9.44
CA LEU A 160 19.15 -3.81 -10.66
C LEU A 160 19.96 -4.30 -11.86
N GLN A 161 21.18 -4.80 -11.62
CA GLN A 161 22.10 -5.27 -12.65
C GLN A 161 21.89 -6.73 -13.08
N ASN A 162 21.30 -7.58 -12.23
CA ASN A 162 21.16 -9.02 -12.51
C ASN A 162 19.73 -9.52 -12.22
N GLU A 163 19.06 -10.07 -13.23
CA GLU A 163 17.69 -10.56 -13.13
C GLU A 163 17.53 -11.79 -12.22
N GLU A 164 18.55 -12.64 -12.11
CA GLU A 164 18.52 -13.80 -11.23
C GLU A 164 18.65 -13.38 -9.76
N VAL A 165 19.53 -12.42 -9.47
CA VAL A 165 19.64 -11.79 -8.15
C VAL A 165 18.33 -11.11 -7.77
N TRP A 166 17.71 -10.37 -8.71
CA TRP A 166 16.38 -9.80 -8.54
C TRP A 166 15.35 -10.86 -8.18
N ARG A 167 15.25 -11.93 -8.97
CA ARG A 167 14.25 -12.99 -8.80
C ARG A 167 14.39 -13.71 -7.46
N ARG A 168 15.60 -14.14 -7.09
CA ARG A 168 15.84 -14.83 -5.80
C ARG A 168 15.50 -13.92 -4.62
N THR A 169 15.95 -12.66 -4.66
CA THR A 169 15.68 -11.66 -3.61
C THR A 169 14.19 -11.43 -3.42
N HIS A 170 13.45 -11.19 -4.51
CA HIS A 170 12.03 -10.87 -4.45
C HIS A 170 11.17 -12.08 -4.07
N ARG A 171 11.59 -13.31 -4.40
CA ARG A 171 10.92 -14.53 -3.90
C ARG A 171 11.08 -14.70 -2.40
N LEU A 172 12.25 -14.39 -1.84
CA LEU A 172 12.45 -14.39 -0.40
C LEU A 172 11.64 -13.27 0.28
N ALA A 173 11.74 -12.05 -0.24
CA ALA A 173 10.99 -10.90 0.26
C ALA A 173 9.48 -11.16 0.25
N ALA A 174 8.96 -11.81 -0.80
CA ALA A 174 7.56 -12.21 -0.88
C ALA A 174 7.13 -13.09 0.30
N LYS A 175 7.92 -14.12 0.63
CA LYS A 175 7.64 -15.03 1.75
C LYS A 175 7.71 -14.30 3.08
N LEU A 176 8.77 -13.52 3.29
CA LEU A 176 9.01 -12.82 4.55
C LEU A 176 7.95 -11.75 4.82
N LEU A 177 7.66 -10.90 3.83
CA LEU A 177 6.66 -9.84 3.98
C LEU A 177 5.25 -10.42 4.14
N SER A 178 4.88 -11.42 3.33
CA SER A 178 3.54 -12.05 3.44
C SER A 178 3.38 -12.81 4.76
N GLY A 179 4.39 -13.60 5.14
CA GLY A 179 4.35 -14.40 6.36
C GLY A 179 4.30 -13.53 7.62
N SER A 180 5.19 -12.53 7.71
CA SER A 180 5.19 -11.61 8.85
C SER A 180 3.92 -10.75 8.92
N ALA A 181 3.38 -10.31 7.79
CA ALA A 181 2.10 -9.60 7.75
C ALA A 181 0.92 -10.49 8.20
N ALA A 182 0.86 -11.74 7.73
CA ALA A 182 -0.19 -12.68 8.14
C ALA A 182 -0.13 -12.98 9.64
N ILE A 183 1.07 -13.23 10.17
CA ILE A 183 1.29 -13.41 11.61
C ILE A 183 0.87 -12.15 12.37
N SER A 184 1.26 -10.96 11.90
CA SER A 184 0.95 -9.70 12.57
C SER A 184 -0.55 -9.39 12.57
N ILE A 185 -1.29 -9.74 11.51
CA ILE A 185 -2.76 -9.67 11.50
C ILE A 185 -3.34 -10.53 12.62
N ILE A 186 -2.89 -11.78 12.76
CA ILE A 186 -3.37 -12.69 13.81
C ILE A 186 -3.03 -12.12 15.20
N LEU A 187 -1.79 -11.69 15.40
CA LEU A 187 -1.33 -11.12 16.68
C LEU A 187 -2.06 -9.83 17.05
N SER A 188 -2.50 -9.04 16.06
CA SER A 188 -3.21 -7.78 16.28
C SER A 188 -4.50 -7.92 17.11
N PHE A 189 -5.12 -9.11 17.11
CA PHE A 189 -6.30 -9.40 17.92
C PHE A 189 -5.99 -9.58 19.41
N PHE A 190 -4.72 -9.87 19.75
CA PHE A 190 -4.30 -10.25 21.10
C PHE A 190 -3.43 -9.20 21.79
N VAL A 191 -3.07 -8.12 21.10
CA VAL A 191 -2.17 -7.07 21.64
C VAL A 191 -2.89 -5.75 21.88
N THR A 192 -2.28 -4.88 22.68
CA THR A 192 -2.76 -3.51 22.92
C THR A 192 -2.30 -2.55 21.83
N GLU A 193 -2.93 -1.38 21.74
CA GLU A 193 -2.68 -0.37 20.69
C GLU A 193 -1.20 0.01 20.51
N PRO A 194 -0.38 0.21 21.56
CA PRO A 194 1.05 0.51 21.39
C PRO A 194 1.83 -0.59 20.67
N PHE A 195 1.44 -1.85 20.85
CA PHE A 195 2.11 -2.99 20.22
C PHE A 195 1.71 -3.18 18.75
N LEU A 196 0.59 -2.60 18.29
CA LEU A 196 0.25 -2.63 16.86
C LEU A 196 1.31 -1.96 16.00
N MET A 197 1.86 -0.82 16.45
CA MET A 197 2.96 -0.16 15.75
C MET A 197 4.21 -1.04 15.72
N VAL A 198 4.51 -1.75 16.81
CA VAL A 198 5.66 -2.68 16.87
C VAL A 198 5.49 -3.81 15.85
N LEU A 199 4.29 -4.38 15.72
CA LEU A 199 3.99 -5.41 14.72
C LEU A 199 4.17 -4.90 13.28
N ILE A 200 3.66 -3.70 12.99
CA ILE A 200 3.80 -3.05 11.68
C ILE A 200 5.28 -2.83 11.35
N LEU A 201 6.04 -2.21 12.27
CA LEU A 201 7.46 -1.93 12.09
C LEU A 201 8.26 -3.23 11.94
N GLY A 202 8.00 -4.23 12.79
CA GLY A 202 8.63 -5.54 12.69
C GLY A 202 8.40 -6.20 11.33
N THR A 203 7.16 -6.17 10.83
CA THR A 203 6.80 -6.67 9.48
C THR A 203 7.59 -5.98 8.38
N VAL A 204 7.68 -4.65 8.43
CA VAL A 204 8.43 -3.86 7.44
C VAL A 204 9.92 -4.18 7.49
N LEU A 205 10.51 -4.21 8.69
CA LEU A 205 11.94 -4.47 8.88
C LEU A 205 12.32 -5.87 8.38
N ILE A 206 11.52 -6.90 8.71
CA ILE A 206 11.72 -8.27 8.24
C ILE A 206 11.62 -8.34 6.71
N GLY A 207 10.59 -7.70 6.13
CA GLY A 207 10.36 -7.69 4.69
C GLY A 207 11.36 -6.86 3.87
N LEU A 208 12.09 -5.94 4.49
CA LEU A 208 13.02 -5.03 3.81
C LEU A 208 14.49 -5.34 4.09
N ILE A 209 14.89 -5.40 5.37
CA ILE A 209 16.30 -5.53 5.77
C ILE A 209 16.83 -6.89 5.35
N PHE A 210 16.10 -7.96 5.67
CA PHE A 210 16.59 -9.31 5.42
C PHE A 210 16.77 -9.60 3.91
N PRO A 211 15.81 -9.27 3.01
CA PRO A 211 16.04 -9.42 1.57
C PRO A 211 17.15 -8.52 1.03
N THR A 212 17.31 -7.31 1.58
CA THR A 212 18.39 -6.41 1.17
C THR A 212 19.76 -7.03 1.47
N VAL A 213 19.96 -7.56 2.68
CA VAL A 213 21.20 -8.27 3.04
C VAL A 213 21.37 -9.55 2.21
N TYR A 214 20.31 -10.35 2.09
CA TYR A 214 20.31 -11.58 1.29
C TYR A 214 20.72 -11.32 -0.17
N SER A 215 20.26 -10.22 -0.74
CA SER A 215 20.55 -9.89 -2.13
C SER A 215 22.05 -9.71 -2.42
N TYR A 216 22.84 -9.22 -1.44
CA TYR A 216 24.30 -9.14 -1.55
C TYR A 216 24.94 -10.53 -1.57
N PHE A 217 24.49 -11.44 -0.70
CA PHE A 217 25.01 -12.81 -0.66
C PHE A 217 24.71 -13.58 -1.95
N VAL A 218 23.51 -13.41 -2.52
CA VAL A 218 23.16 -14.00 -3.82
C VAL A 218 24.05 -13.44 -4.94
N TYR A 219 24.31 -12.13 -4.93
CA TYR A 219 25.22 -11.53 -5.90
C TYR A 219 26.64 -12.11 -5.80
N ARG A 220 27.15 -12.25 -4.57
CA ARG A 220 28.48 -12.81 -4.31
C ARG A 220 28.58 -14.27 -4.77
N SER A 221 27.57 -15.10 -4.52
CA SER A 221 27.59 -16.51 -4.92
C SER A 221 27.58 -16.68 -6.43
N LEU A 222 26.82 -15.86 -7.16
CA LEU A 222 26.74 -15.92 -8.61
C LEU A 222 27.97 -15.36 -9.33
N LYS A 223 28.83 -14.59 -8.63
CA LYS A 223 30.10 -14.10 -9.17
C LYS A 223 31.24 -15.10 -8.98
N SER A 224 31.09 -16.04 -8.04
CA SER A 224 32.06 -17.10 -7.77
C SER A 224 31.82 -18.38 -8.58
N GLU A 225 30.72 -18.46 -9.32
CA GLU A 225 30.42 -19.49 -10.33
C GLU A 225 30.90 -19.02 -11.72
#